data_AF-A0A0G0IBP6-F1
#
_entry.id   AF-A0A0G0IBP6-F1
#
_cell.length_a   1.000
_cell.length_b   1.000
_cell.length_c   1.000
_cell.angle_alpha   90.00
_cell.angle_beta   90.00
_cell.angle_gamma   90.00
#
_symmetry.space_group_name_H-M   'P 1'
#
loop_
_entity.id
_entity.type
_entity.pdbx_description
1 polymer ?
#
loop_
_entity_poly.entity_id
_entity_poly.type
_entity_poly.pdbx_seq_one_letter_code
_entity_poly.pdbx_strand_id
1 'polypeptide(L)'
;MKKEIIKVRRISKTKKTIIKKEAMEKAIGNIIAKIKKIRIVNPFKKIKKPEIFKKMNLFKRERTPRVVMRKTYQKKTWKKVASMILVAIIILAIIVGIIFLVKKIKNSPRPLPKNSISTDSQEPGRVIEVDSLDEAFPANGEIISQGRFNNVEQILKGKALFVKSGGNVFLRLEGFEMVNGQDMHIYLSPILNLDKNDVVDLGVMKSTTGNVNYKVDKSVDLEKYFNVLIWSNRFNAFFGYATLQKGELPPEVAPVAPEENRDNNVNQPQTEQPKADEVPVAQNTEKATP
;
A
#
# COMPACT_ATOMS: atom_id res chain seq x y z
N MET A 1 -17.89 -22.09 46.43
CA MET A 1 -18.74 -21.78 45.26
C MET A 1 -18.06 -20.98 44.14
N LYS A 2 -17.43 -19.82 44.38
CA LYS A 2 -16.87 -18.97 43.28
C LYS A 2 -15.74 -19.64 42.45
N LYS A 3 -14.91 -20.49 43.05
CA LYS A 3 -13.78 -21.17 42.36
C LYS A 3 -14.25 -22.22 41.32
N GLU A 4 -15.35 -22.93 41.61
CA GLU A 4 -15.92 -23.93 40.69
C GLU A 4 -16.55 -23.29 39.45
N ILE A 5 -17.24 -22.15 39.62
CA ILE A 5 -17.88 -21.42 38.51
C ILE A 5 -16.83 -20.90 37.50
N ILE A 6 -15.66 -20.48 37.97
CA ILE A 6 -14.56 -20.01 37.11
C ILE A 6 -13.95 -21.19 36.33
N LYS A 7 -13.83 -22.37 36.95
CA LYS A 7 -13.30 -23.59 36.31
C LYS A 7 -14.21 -24.08 35.19
N VAL A 8 -15.52 -24.13 35.44
CA VAL A 8 -16.53 -24.52 34.44
C VAL A 8 -16.55 -23.53 33.25
N ARG A 9 -16.49 -22.22 33.51
CA ARG A 9 -16.40 -21.21 32.44
C ARG A 9 -15.15 -21.37 31.59
N ARG A 10 -13.98 -21.64 32.17
CA ARG A 10 -12.74 -21.88 31.40
C ARG A 10 -12.87 -23.10 30.51
N ILE A 11 -13.39 -24.22 31.02
CA ILE A 11 -13.59 -25.46 30.25
C ILE A 11 -14.57 -25.22 29.07
N SER A 12 -15.64 -24.43 29.28
CA SER A 12 -16.59 -24.12 28.22
C SER A 12 -15.98 -23.27 27.09
N LYS A 13 -15.10 -22.31 27.41
CA LYS A 13 -14.40 -21.49 26.42
C LYS A 13 -13.46 -22.33 25.60
N THR A 14 -12.64 -23.18 26.23
CA THR A 14 -11.68 -24.04 25.54
C THR A 14 -12.36 -25.01 24.57
N LYS A 15 -13.48 -25.64 24.97
CA LYS A 15 -14.27 -26.50 24.07
C LYS A 15 -14.82 -25.75 22.86
N LYS A 16 -15.30 -24.51 23.06
CA LYS A 16 -15.83 -23.68 21.96
C LYS A 16 -14.74 -23.28 20.95
N THR A 17 -13.52 -23.04 21.40
CA THR A 17 -12.38 -22.71 20.52
C THR A 17 -11.92 -23.91 19.70
N ILE A 18 -11.91 -25.12 20.27
CA ILE A 18 -11.54 -26.36 19.58
C ILE A 18 -12.54 -26.68 18.47
N ILE A 19 -13.85 -26.60 18.76
CA ILE A 19 -14.91 -26.83 17.76
C ILE A 19 -14.81 -25.82 16.61
N LYS A 20 -14.48 -24.55 16.91
CA LYS A 20 -14.31 -23.51 15.88
C LYS A 20 -13.06 -23.74 15.02
N LYS A 21 -11.99 -24.31 15.58
CA LYS A 21 -10.76 -24.66 14.86
C LYS A 21 -10.99 -25.83 13.90
N GLU A 22 -11.66 -26.90 14.35
CA GLU A 22 -11.99 -28.06 13.50
C GLU A 22 -12.91 -27.68 12.33
N ALA A 23 -13.90 -26.82 12.56
CA ALA A 23 -14.78 -26.32 11.51
C ALA A 23 -14.02 -25.50 10.45
N MET A 24 -13.02 -24.74 10.87
CA MET A 24 -12.17 -23.93 9.99
C MET A 24 -11.23 -24.79 9.15
N GLU A 25 -10.59 -25.79 9.76
CA GLU A 25 -9.71 -26.73 9.04
C GLU A 25 -10.48 -27.54 7.98
N LYS A 26 -11.72 -27.95 8.30
CA LYS A 26 -12.61 -28.62 7.34
C LYS A 26 -13.03 -27.71 6.19
N ALA A 27 -13.27 -26.43 6.45
CA ALA A 27 -13.58 -25.44 5.41
C ALA A 27 -12.39 -25.16 4.49
N ILE A 28 -11.18 -25.03 5.05
CA ILE A 28 -9.93 -24.86 4.29
C ILE A 28 -9.67 -26.08 3.40
N GLY A 29 -9.84 -27.30 3.93
CA GLY A 29 -9.69 -28.53 3.15
C GLY A 29 -10.62 -28.60 1.94
N ASN A 30 -11.89 -28.20 2.10
CA ASN A 30 -12.86 -28.16 1.00
C ASN A 30 -12.50 -27.14 -0.07
N ILE A 31 -11.95 -25.97 0.31
CA ILE A 31 -11.50 -24.94 -0.64
C ILE A 31 -10.30 -25.45 -1.44
N ILE A 32 -9.31 -26.05 -0.79
CA ILE A 32 -8.13 -26.62 -1.45
C ILE A 32 -8.52 -27.75 -2.42
N ALA A 33 -9.44 -28.63 -2.02
CA ALA A 33 -9.96 -29.69 -2.90
C ALA A 33 -10.68 -29.12 -4.13
N LYS A 34 -11.41 -27.99 -3.97
CA LYS A 34 -12.10 -27.31 -5.07
C LYS A 34 -11.12 -26.66 -6.05
N ILE A 35 -10.02 -26.07 -5.54
CA ILE A 35 -8.95 -25.48 -6.36
C ILE A 35 -8.19 -26.57 -7.14
N LYS A 36 -7.92 -27.73 -6.52
CA LYS A 36 -7.21 -28.85 -7.18
C LYS A 36 -8.04 -29.51 -8.29
N LYS A 37 -9.38 -29.35 -8.27
CA LYS A 37 -10.30 -29.84 -9.32
C LYS A 37 -10.35 -28.92 -10.54
N ILE A 38 -9.82 -27.69 -10.44
CA ILE A 38 -9.66 -26.76 -11.56
C ILE A 38 -8.44 -27.22 -12.36
N ARG A 39 -8.68 -28.17 -13.26
CA ARG A 39 -7.72 -28.70 -14.24
C ARG A 39 -7.32 -27.56 -15.18
N ILE A 40 -6.14 -26.97 -14.95
CA ILE A 40 -5.53 -26.00 -15.87
C ILE A 40 -5.22 -26.75 -17.17
N VAL A 41 -6.07 -26.55 -18.18
CA VAL A 41 -5.78 -26.99 -19.55
C VAL A 41 -4.78 -25.98 -20.11
N ASN A 42 -3.52 -26.39 -20.19
CA ASN A 42 -2.42 -25.60 -20.72
C ASN A 42 -2.52 -25.55 -22.26
N PRO A 43 -2.78 -24.40 -22.92
CA PRO A 43 -3.04 -24.36 -24.35
C PRO A 43 -1.78 -24.28 -25.24
N PHE A 44 -0.57 -24.24 -24.67
CA PHE A 44 0.68 -24.01 -25.41
C PHE A 44 1.52 -25.26 -25.65
N LYS A 45 0.96 -26.27 -26.33
CA LYS A 45 1.78 -27.38 -26.84
C LYS A 45 1.25 -27.93 -28.16
N LYS A 46 1.37 -27.15 -29.25
CA LYS A 46 1.37 -27.64 -30.64
C LYS A 46 1.64 -26.49 -31.62
N ILE A 47 2.91 -26.24 -31.89
CA ILE A 47 3.34 -25.61 -33.15
C ILE A 47 4.34 -26.57 -33.77
N LYS A 48 3.87 -27.44 -34.68
CA LYS A 48 4.75 -28.23 -35.54
C LYS A 48 5.24 -27.30 -36.66
N LYS A 49 6.57 -27.13 -36.78
CA LYS A 49 7.20 -26.58 -37.98
C LYS A 49 6.92 -27.51 -39.18
N PRO A 50 6.51 -27.02 -40.35
CA PRO A 50 6.62 -27.79 -41.57
C PRO A 50 8.01 -27.57 -42.19
N GLU A 51 8.79 -28.66 -42.25
CA GLU A 51 9.83 -28.82 -43.26
C GLU A 51 9.15 -28.94 -44.63
N ILE A 52 9.40 -27.97 -45.52
CA ILE A 52 9.07 -28.11 -46.95
C ILE A 52 10.29 -27.65 -47.76
N PHE A 53 11.06 -28.65 -48.22
CA PHE A 53 11.83 -28.74 -49.48
C PHE A 53 12.69 -27.52 -49.89
N LYS A 54 14.03 -27.52 -49.85
CA LYS A 54 15.02 -28.37 -50.56
C LYS A 54 14.53 -28.98 -51.89
N LYS A 55 14.99 -28.35 -52.98
CA LYS A 55 15.10 -28.75 -54.42
C LYS A 55 14.57 -27.58 -55.26
N MET A 56 15.20 -27.09 -56.33
CA MET A 56 16.36 -27.51 -57.09
C MET A 56 16.72 -26.27 -57.95
N ASN A 57 17.98 -25.82 -57.94
CA ASN A 57 18.50 -25.02 -59.04
C ASN A 57 18.65 -25.97 -60.22
N LEU A 58 17.87 -25.80 -61.30
CA LEU A 58 18.29 -26.19 -62.65
C LEU A 58 17.36 -25.58 -63.71
N PHE A 59 17.99 -24.91 -64.68
CA PHE A 59 17.58 -24.79 -66.09
C PHE A 59 16.46 -23.80 -66.53
N LYS A 60 16.95 -22.62 -66.94
CA LYS A 60 16.88 -22.04 -68.31
C LYS A 60 15.51 -21.80 -69.00
N ARG A 61 15.31 -20.51 -69.31
CA ARG A 61 14.53 -19.86 -70.41
C ARG A 61 13.20 -20.52 -70.82
N GLU A 62 12.11 -19.77 -70.70
CA GLU A 62 11.22 -19.50 -71.84
C GLU A 62 10.25 -18.33 -71.60
N ARG A 63 9.84 -17.72 -72.72
CA ARG A 63 9.15 -16.43 -72.83
C ARG A 63 7.65 -16.54 -72.50
N THR A 64 7.11 -15.42 -72.04
CA THR A 64 5.72 -15.03 -71.74
C THR A 64 4.58 -15.77 -72.48
N PRO A 65 3.38 -15.76 -71.88
CA PRO A 65 2.28 -15.09 -72.57
C PRO A 65 1.56 -14.04 -71.70
N ARG A 66 1.01 -13.03 -72.39
CA ARG A 66 0.22 -11.90 -71.87
C ARG A 66 -0.86 -12.37 -70.90
N VAL A 67 -0.71 -12.01 -69.62
CA VAL A 67 -1.81 -12.07 -68.66
C VAL A 67 -2.45 -10.69 -68.60
N VAL A 68 -3.68 -10.61 -69.10
CA VAL A 68 -4.59 -9.47 -68.92
C VAL A 68 -4.70 -9.21 -67.41
N MET A 69 -4.17 -8.07 -66.95
CA MET A 69 -4.29 -7.67 -65.55
C MET A 69 -5.76 -7.49 -65.18
N ARG A 70 -6.31 -8.45 -64.43
CA ARG A 70 -7.56 -8.25 -63.71
C ARG A 70 -7.31 -7.26 -62.58
N LYS A 71 -7.76 -6.00 -62.77
CA LYS A 71 -7.89 -4.98 -61.72
C LYS A 71 -8.93 -5.40 -60.69
N THR A 72 -8.60 -6.30 -59.76
CA THR A 72 -9.49 -6.60 -58.62
C THR A 72 -8.78 -6.66 -57.26
N TYR A 73 -7.48 -6.33 -57.20
CA TYR A 73 -6.68 -6.39 -55.97
C TYR A 73 -6.39 -5.00 -55.34
N GLN A 74 -7.38 -4.15 -55.09
CA GLN A 74 -7.13 -2.89 -54.33
C GLN A 74 -8.30 -2.35 -53.50
N LYS A 75 -9.54 -2.85 -53.63
CA LYS A 75 -10.68 -2.22 -52.92
C LYS A 75 -10.97 -2.77 -51.51
N LYS A 76 -10.48 -3.96 -51.17
CA LYS A 76 -10.84 -4.65 -49.90
C LYS A 76 -9.85 -4.41 -48.76
N THR A 77 -8.60 -4.08 -49.07
CA THR A 77 -7.55 -3.75 -48.10
C THR A 77 -7.58 -2.28 -47.71
N TRP A 78 -7.91 -1.38 -48.63
CA TRP A 78 -8.01 0.07 -48.36
C TRP A 78 -9.08 0.43 -47.33
N LYS A 79 -10.21 -0.29 -47.29
CA LYS A 79 -11.24 -0.08 -46.25
C LYS A 79 -10.72 -0.39 -44.84
N LYS A 80 -9.85 -1.40 -44.71
CA LYS A 80 -9.23 -1.77 -43.42
C LYS A 80 -8.14 -0.76 -43.03
N VAL A 81 -7.34 -0.31 -43.99
CA VAL A 81 -6.32 0.73 -43.76
C VAL A 81 -6.97 2.06 -43.39
N ALA A 82 -8.02 2.49 -44.10
CA ALA A 82 -8.79 3.69 -43.77
C ALA A 82 -9.46 3.59 -42.39
N SER A 83 -9.99 2.42 -42.03
CA SER A 83 -10.55 2.17 -40.70
C SER A 83 -9.49 2.26 -39.59
N MET A 84 -8.29 1.74 -39.81
CA MET A 84 -7.18 1.83 -38.84
C MET A 84 -6.73 3.27 -38.63
N ILE A 85 -6.66 4.05 -39.72
CA ILE A 85 -6.31 5.48 -39.67
C ILE A 85 -7.38 6.27 -38.91
N LEU A 86 -8.67 6.00 -39.14
CA LEU A 86 -9.75 6.67 -38.42
C LEU A 86 -9.71 6.38 -36.91
N VAL A 87 -9.45 5.13 -36.53
CA VAL A 87 -9.29 4.74 -35.11
C VAL A 87 -8.07 5.43 -34.48
N ALA A 88 -6.95 5.51 -35.19
CA ALA A 88 -5.76 6.22 -34.72
C ALA A 88 -6.03 7.73 -34.49
N ILE A 89 -6.80 8.38 -35.37
CA ILE A 89 -7.19 9.78 -35.23
C ILE A 89 -8.10 9.98 -34.01
N ILE A 90 -9.04 9.06 -33.76
CA ILE A 90 -9.93 9.12 -32.58
C ILE A 90 -9.11 8.97 -31.30
N ILE A 91 -8.16 8.02 -31.26
CA ILE A 91 -7.26 7.83 -30.12
C ILE A 91 -6.41 9.09 -29.88
N LEU A 92 -5.87 9.69 -30.93
CA LEU A 92 -5.10 10.92 -30.84
C LEU A 92 -5.96 12.08 -30.29
N ALA A 93 -7.20 12.22 -30.76
CA ALA A 93 -8.13 13.23 -30.25
C ALA A 93 -8.45 13.03 -28.76
N ILE A 94 -8.60 11.79 -28.30
CA ILE A 94 -8.79 11.46 -26.88
C ILE A 94 -7.54 11.84 -26.08
N ILE A 95 -6.35 11.51 -26.55
CA ILE A 95 -5.08 11.85 -25.88
C ILE A 95 -4.93 13.38 -25.77
N VAL A 96 -5.19 14.11 -26.86
CA VAL A 96 -5.15 15.58 -26.86
C VAL A 96 -6.21 16.15 -25.90
N GLY A 97 -7.41 15.56 -25.85
CA GLY A 97 -8.46 15.93 -24.90
C GLY A 97 -8.04 15.73 -23.44
N ILE A 98 -7.38 14.62 -23.12
CA ILE A 98 -6.84 14.35 -21.77
C ILE A 98 -5.74 15.35 -21.41
N ILE A 99 -4.83 15.64 -22.33
CA ILE A 99 -3.77 16.64 -22.12
C ILE A 99 -4.37 18.03 -21.87
N PHE A 100 -5.39 18.42 -22.65
CA PHE A 100 -6.10 19.68 -22.47
C PHE A 100 -6.85 19.72 -21.12
N LEU A 101 -7.47 18.61 -20.70
CA LEU A 101 -8.16 18.50 -19.42
C LEU A 101 -7.18 18.68 -18.24
N VAL A 102 -6.02 18.01 -18.29
CA VAL A 102 -4.96 18.15 -17.28
C VAL A 102 -4.42 19.59 -17.25
N LYS A 103 -4.24 20.23 -18.41
CA LYS A 103 -3.78 21.62 -18.50
C LYS A 103 -4.82 22.60 -17.94
N LYS A 104 -6.11 22.34 -18.17
CA LYS A 104 -7.23 23.12 -17.59
C LYS A 104 -7.27 23.00 -16.07
N ILE A 105 -7.00 21.82 -15.52
CA ILE A 105 -6.95 21.62 -14.06
C ILE A 105 -5.75 22.36 -13.45
N LYS A 106 -4.58 22.32 -14.08
CA LYS A 106 -3.39 23.04 -13.59
C LYS A 106 -3.48 24.56 -13.70
N ASN A 107 -4.16 25.07 -14.72
CA ASN A 107 -4.27 26.51 -15.00
C ASN A 107 -5.54 27.16 -14.47
N SER A 108 -6.45 26.40 -13.83
CA SER A 108 -7.61 27.01 -13.16
C SER A 108 -7.13 27.64 -11.85
N PRO A 109 -7.24 28.96 -11.66
CA PRO A 109 -6.91 29.58 -10.39
C PRO A 109 -7.76 28.93 -9.30
N ARG A 110 -7.08 28.43 -8.25
CA ARG A 110 -7.72 27.90 -7.05
C ARG A 110 -8.71 28.95 -6.55
N PRO A 111 -10.00 28.63 -6.34
CA PRO A 111 -10.86 29.54 -5.61
C PRO A 111 -10.26 29.67 -4.21
N LEU A 112 -9.68 30.83 -3.93
CA LEU A 112 -9.37 31.24 -2.58
C LEU A 112 -10.70 31.20 -1.79
N PRO A 113 -10.71 30.72 -0.54
CA PRO A 113 -11.87 30.91 0.32
C PRO A 113 -12.20 32.40 0.31
N LYS A 114 -13.41 32.75 -0.13
CA LYS A 114 -13.95 34.10 0.02
C LYS A 114 -14.23 34.31 1.50
N ASN A 115 -13.19 34.57 2.29
CA ASN A 115 -13.36 35.31 3.52
C ASN A 115 -13.53 36.76 3.10
N SER A 116 -14.78 37.14 2.82
CA SER A 116 -15.21 38.53 2.73
C SER A 116 -15.08 39.15 4.11
N ILE A 117 -13.91 39.67 4.44
CA ILE A 117 -13.80 40.73 5.43
C ILE A 117 -14.20 42.00 4.69
N SER A 118 -15.50 42.29 4.74
CA SER A 118 -15.99 43.63 4.47
C SER A 118 -15.71 44.42 5.74
N THR A 119 -14.75 45.33 5.67
CA THR A 119 -14.60 46.40 6.65
C THR A 119 -15.72 47.39 6.36
N ASP A 120 -16.78 47.39 7.16
CA ASP A 120 -17.45 48.63 7.58
C ASP A 120 -18.36 48.41 8.80
N SER A 121 -18.18 49.29 9.79
CA SER A 121 -19.13 49.75 10.81
C SER A 121 -19.69 48.79 11.89
N GLN A 122 -19.12 48.98 13.09
CA GLN A 122 -19.73 48.94 14.44
C GLN A 122 -21.21 48.54 14.61
N GLU A 123 -21.45 47.45 15.36
CA GLU A 123 -22.36 47.41 16.51
C GLU A 123 -21.89 46.36 17.54
N PRO A 124 -22.07 46.60 18.86
CA PRO A 124 -21.48 45.77 19.92
C PRO A 124 -22.39 44.62 20.35
N GLY A 125 -21.80 43.48 20.70
CA GLY A 125 -22.43 42.52 21.61
C GLY A 125 -22.89 41.19 21.02
N ARG A 126 -21.94 40.31 20.67
CA ARG A 126 -22.06 38.88 20.95
C ARG A 126 -20.67 38.25 21.03
N VAL A 127 -20.19 38.06 22.25
CA VAL A 127 -19.02 37.21 22.51
C VAL A 127 -19.45 35.78 22.18
N ILE A 128 -19.16 35.31 20.97
CA ILE A 128 -19.03 33.88 20.74
C ILE A 128 -17.59 33.58 21.16
N GLU A 129 -17.46 33.00 22.35
CA GLU A 129 -16.24 32.33 22.77
C GLU A 129 -16.05 31.14 21.82
N VAL A 130 -15.40 31.40 20.69
CA VAL A 130 -14.90 30.34 19.81
C VAL A 130 -13.71 29.77 20.54
N ASP A 131 -13.95 28.71 21.30
CA ASP A 131 -12.95 27.88 21.95
C ASP A 131 -11.93 27.42 20.90
N SER A 132 -10.89 28.23 20.75
CA SER A 132 -9.83 28.11 19.76
C SER A 132 -8.53 27.66 20.42
N LEU A 133 -8.64 27.00 21.59
CA LEU A 133 -7.51 26.51 22.38
C LEU A 133 -7.03 25.10 21.98
N ASP A 134 -7.67 24.42 21.04
CA ASP A 134 -7.57 22.94 20.96
C ASP A 134 -6.72 22.34 19.80
N GLU A 135 -6.08 23.14 18.95
CA GLU A 135 -5.26 22.60 17.83
C GLU A 135 -3.75 22.85 17.94
N ALA A 136 -3.21 22.97 19.15
CA ALA A 136 -1.76 22.83 19.34
C ALA A 136 -1.38 21.36 19.08
N PHE A 137 -0.42 21.10 18.17
CA PHE A 137 0.19 19.78 18.05
C PHE A 137 0.79 19.40 19.41
N PRO A 138 0.32 18.35 20.10
CA PRO A 138 0.82 18.06 21.44
C PRO A 138 2.23 17.47 21.34
N ALA A 139 3.25 18.33 21.35
CA ALA A 139 4.64 17.95 21.12
C ALA A 139 5.14 16.88 22.12
N ASN A 140 4.55 16.84 23.33
CA ASN A 140 5.00 15.99 24.45
C ASN A 140 3.95 14.97 24.91
N GLY A 141 3.08 14.50 24.02
CA GLY A 141 2.03 13.54 24.39
C GLY A 141 2.56 12.11 24.58
N GLU A 142 1.93 11.37 25.51
CA GLU A 142 2.20 9.95 25.75
C GLU A 142 1.63 9.11 24.60
N ILE A 143 2.43 8.25 23.99
CA ILE A 143 1.99 7.33 22.94
C ILE A 143 1.30 6.12 23.59
N ILE A 144 0.03 5.90 23.27
CA ILE A 144 -0.75 4.75 23.75
C ILE A 144 -0.50 3.52 22.85
N SER A 145 -0.60 3.72 21.54
CA SER A 145 -0.41 2.68 20.53
C SER A 145 -0.08 3.32 19.19
N GLN A 146 0.54 2.55 18.29
CA GLN A 146 0.96 3.04 16.99
C GLN A 146 0.97 1.93 15.93
N GLY A 147 0.94 2.31 14.66
CA GLY A 147 0.94 1.40 13.52
C GLY A 147 1.29 2.11 12.22
N ARG A 148 1.89 1.39 11.27
CA ARG A 148 2.20 1.91 9.93
C ARG A 148 1.01 1.79 9.02
N PHE A 149 0.86 2.76 8.14
CA PHE A 149 -0.08 2.64 7.04
C PHE A 149 0.36 1.56 6.05
N ASN A 150 -0.61 0.79 5.58
CA ASN A 150 -0.45 -0.27 4.60
C ASN A 150 -1.57 -0.19 3.57
N ASN A 151 -1.22 -0.45 2.32
CA ASN A 151 -2.15 -0.62 1.21
C ASN A 151 -1.51 -1.43 0.07
N VAL A 152 -2.34 -1.87 -0.89
CA VAL A 152 -1.90 -2.74 -1.99
C VAL A 152 -0.95 -2.03 -2.95
N GLU A 153 -1.11 -0.71 -3.15
CA GLU A 153 -0.44 0.04 -4.21
C GLU A 153 0.66 1.00 -3.70
N GLN A 154 1.00 0.97 -2.40
CA GLN A 154 1.98 1.88 -1.77
C GLN A 154 1.71 3.39 -1.98
N ILE A 155 0.49 3.77 -2.35
CA ILE A 155 0.05 5.17 -2.50
C ILE A 155 -0.24 5.87 -1.15
N LEU A 156 0.03 5.19 -0.04
CA LEU A 156 -0.23 5.63 1.32
C LEU A 156 1.00 5.33 2.19
N LYS A 157 1.57 6.35 2.81
CA LYS A 157 2.74 6.23 3.68
C LYS A 157 2.52 6.89 5.04
N GLY A 158 3.47 6.65 5.93
CA GLY A 158 3.50 7.20 7.27
C GLY A 158 2.96 6.23 8.32
N LYS A 159 2.71 6.76 9.50
CA LYS A 159 2.20 6.01 10.65
C LYS A 159 1.08 6.77 11.33
N ALA A 160 0.26 6.02 12.04
CA ALA A 160 -0.77 6.53 12.92
C ALA A 160 -0.43 6.17 14.37
N LEU A 161 -0.76 7.07 15.30
CA LEU A 161 -0.52 6.92 16.73
C LEU A 161 -1.74 7.40 17.50
N PHE A 162 -2.15 6.69 18.54
CA PHE A 162 -2.97 7.30 19.59
C PHE A 162 -2.06 7.97 20.60
N VAL A 163 -2.28 9.26 20.81
CA VAL A 163 -1.46 10.11 21.69
C VAL A 163 -2.37 10.74 22.75
N LYS A 164 -1.99 10.60 24.02
CA LYS A 164 -2.65 11.28 25.14
C LYS A 164 -1.91 12.57 25.46
N SER A 165 -2.63 13.69 25.50
CA SER A 165 -2.04 14.97 25.90
C SER A 165 -3.11 15.91 26.45
N GLY A 166 -2.79 16.66 27.50
CA GLY A 166 -3.72 17.61 28.12
C GLY A 166 -5.05 16.98 28.57
N GLY A 167 -5.04 15.70 28.96
CA GLY A 167 -6.25 14.96 29.33
C GLY A 167 -7.16 14.57 28.16
N ASN A 168 -6.75 14.83 26.92
CA ASN A 168 -7.43 14.43 25.69
C ASN A 168 -6.66 13.30 24.99
N VAL A 169 -7.35 12.58 24.12
CA VAL A 169 -6.75 11.58 23.21
C VAL A 169 -6.86 12.09 21.79
N PHE A 170 -5.79 11.94 21.04
CA PHE A 170 -5.72 12.29 19.63
C PHE A 170 -5.27 11.08 18.81
N LEU A 171 -5.89 10.89 17.65
CA LEU A 171 -5.28 10.13 16.57
C LEU A 171 -4.34 11.08 15.83
N ARG A 172 -3.04 10.81 15.93
CA ARG A 172 -2.00 11.52 15.18
C ARG A 172 -1.59 10.70 13.97
N LEU A 173 -1.52 11.36 12.82
CA LEU A 173 -0.84 10.87 11.63
C LEU A 173 0.52 11.56 11.56
N GLU A 174 1.60 10.79 11.36
CA GLU A 174 2.98 11.30 11.24
C GLU A 174 3.62 10.82 9.95
N GLY A 175 4.33 11.73 9.26
CA GLY A 175 4.96 11.44 7.96
C GLY A 175 3.94 10.95 6.94
N PHE A 176 2.68 11.38 7.07
CA PHE A 176 1.59 10.93 6.23
C PHE A 176 1.81 11.45 4.82
N GLU A 177 1.61 10.59 3.84
CA GLU A 177 1.62 10.96 2.43
C GLU A 177 0.61 10.08 1.70
N MET A 178 -0.30 10.72 0.97
CA MET A 178 -1.33 10.05 0.19
C MET A 178 -1.57 10.78 -1.12
N VAL A 179 -1.84 10.02 -2.19
CA VAL A 179 -2.37 10.60 -3.43
C VAL A 179 -3.75 11.20 -3.15
N ASN A 180 -3.92 12.49 -3.46
CA ASN A 180 -5.14 13.23 -3.14
C ASN A 180 -6.39 12.58 -3.79
N GLY A 181 -7.41 12.32 -2.97
CA GLY A 181 -8.71 11.78 -3.35
C GLY A 181 -9.84 12.73 -2.94
N GLN A 182 -10.98 12.66 -3.63
CA GLN A 182 -12.17 13.44 -3.24
C GLN A 182 -12.93 12.74 -2.11
N ASP A 183 -13.36 13.52 -1.11
CA ASP A 183 -14.21 13.05 0.00
C ASP A 183 -13.59 11.88 0.79
N MET A 184 -12.35 12.10 1.26
CA MET A 184 -11.60 11.15 2.08
C MET A 184 -11.91 11.35 3.56
N HIS A 185 -12.16 10.26 4.28
CA HIS A 185 -12.50 10.24 5.70
C HIS A 185 -11.56 9.30 6.46
N ILE A 186 -11.44 9.57 7.76
CA ILE A 186 -10.69 8.76 8.70
C ILE A 186 -11.68 8.04 9.62
N TYR A 187 -11.64 6.71 9.61
CA TYR A 187 -12.46 5.87 10.49
C TYR A 187 -11.61 5.08 11.47
N LEU A 188 -12.13 4.85 12.67
CA LEU A 188 -11.64 3.82 13.58
C LEU A 188 -12.56 2.60 13.52
N SER A 189 -12.01 1.39 13.42
CA SER A 189 -12.77 0.16 13.20
C SER A 189 -12.17 -1.03 13.96
N PRO A 190 -13.01 -1.99 14.43
CA PRO A 190 -12.54 -3.25 14.98
C PRO A 190 -12.02 -4.24 13.91
N ILE A 191 -12.35 -4.01 12.64
CA ILE A 191 -11.97 -4.87 11.52
C ILE A 191 -11.34 -4.06 10.38
N LEU A 192 -10.62 -4.73 9.46
CA LEU A 192 -10.04 -4.12 8.27
C LEU A 192 -11.06 -3.96 7.12
N ASN A 193 -12.25 -3.46 7.47
CA ASN A 193 -13.30 -3.10 6.55
C ASN A 193 -14.21 -2.06 7.20
N LEU A 194 -15.00 -1.35 6.39
CA LEU A 194 -15.96 -0.37 6.87
C LEU A 194 -17.34 -1.01 7.06
N ASP A 195 -17.72 -1.28 8.31
CA ASP A 195 -19.10 -1.54 8.71
C ASP A 195 -19.64 -0.28 9.40
N LYS A 196 -20.52 0.47 8.72
CA LYS A 196 -21.04 1.76 9.22
C LYS A 196 -21.76 1.64 10.57
N ASN A 197 -22.18 0.44 10.98
CA ASN A 197 -22.83 0.21 12.27
C ASN A 197 -21.85 0.02 13.43
N ASP A 198 -20.58 -0.26 13.16
CA ASP A 198 -19.56 -0.53 14.18
C ASP A 198 -18.22 0.12 13.84
N VAL A 199 -18.25 1.45 13.67
CA VAL A 199 -17.08 2.29 13.41
C VAL A 199 -17.22 3.63 14.13
N VAL A 200 -16.10 4.31 14.32
CA VAL A 200 -16.07 5.71 14.77
C VAL A 200 -15.58 6.57 13.60
N ASP A 201 -16.38 7.57 13.21
CA ASP A 201 -16.01 8.54 12.19
C ASP A 201 -15.25 9.70 12.84
N LEU A 202 -13.99 9.91 12.46
CA LEU A 202 -13.19 11.07 12.90
C LEU A 202 -13.30 12.26 11.94
N GLY A 203 -14.06 12.09 10.85
CA GLY A 203 -14.41 13.11 9.88
C GLY A 203 -13.51 13.14 8.64
N VAL A 204 -13.72 14.21 7.86
CA VAL A 204 -13.01 14.47 6.61
C VAL A 204 -11.52 14.66 6.89
N MET A 205 -10.70 14.10 6.01
CA MET A 205 -9.26 14.19 6.10
C MET A 205 -8.79 15.65 5.97
N LYS A 206 -8.06 16.15 6.97
CA LYS A 206 -7.62 17.56 7.04
C LYS A 206 -6.46 17.88 6.07
N SER A 207 -5.58 16.91 5.80
CA SER A 207 -4.45 17.04 4.88
C SER A 207 -4.08 15.69 4.28
N THR A 208 -3.55 15.70 3.06
CA THR A 208 -3.00 14.51 2.37
C THR A 208 -1.52 14.29 2.66
N THR A 209 -0.86 15.25 3.30
CA THR A 209 0.57 15.17 3.62
C THR A 209 0.90 15.75 4.99
N GLY A 210 2.03 15.30 5.56
CA GLY A 210 2.62 15.85 6.78
C GLY A 210 2.11 15.18 8.05
N ASN A 211 2.04 15.97 9.12
CA ASN A 211 1.53 15.52 10.41
C ASN A 211 0.15 16.13 10.63
N VAL A 212 -0.80 15.37 11.17
CA VAL A 212 -2.20 15.79 11.40
C VAL A 212 -2.73 15.14 12.66
N ASN A 213 -3.53 15.87 13.45
CA ASN A 213 -4.23 15.30 14.61
C ASN A 213 -5.76 15.35 14.42
N TYR A 214 -6.42 14.30 14.90
CA TYR A 214 -7.87 14.20 15.06
C TYR A 214 -8.16 13.95 16.53
N LYS A 215 -9.05 14.76 17.12
CA LYS A 215 -9.50 14.54 18.51
C LYS A 215 -10.34 13.26 18.54
N VAL A 216 -10.07 12.40 19.50
CA VAL A 216 -10.84 11.17 19.73
C VAL A 216 -11.68 11.38 20.97
N ASP A 217 -12.98 11.10 20.87
CA ASP A 217 -13.88 11.22 22.01
C ASP A 217 -13.44 10.28 23.14
N LYS A 218 -13.54 10.74 24.38
CA LYS A 218 -13.08 9.99 25.57
C LYS A 218 -13.89 8.71 25.81
N SER A 219 -15.08 8.60 25.22
CA SER A 219 -15.94 7.41 25.29
C SER A 219 -15.53 6.29 24.34
N VAL A 220 -14.62 6.55 23.39
CA VAL A 220 -14.18 5.56 22.41
C VAL A 220 -13.27 4.51 23.06
N ASP A 221 -13.65 3.24 22.95
CA ASP A 221 -12.80 2.11 23.35
C ASP A 221 -11.68 1.88 22.33
N LEU A 222 -10.48 2.37 22.65
CA LEU A 222 -9.29 2.27 21.80
C LEU A 222 -8.77 0.82 21.66
N GLU A 223 -9.13 -0.09 22.56
CA GLU A 223 -8.76 -1.51 22.42
C GLU A 223 -9.70 -2.23 21.45
N LYS A 224 -10.95 -1.78 21.32
CA LYS A 224 -11.89 -2.25 20.29
C LYS A 224 -11.60 -1.61 18.93
N TYR A 225 -11.46 -0.29 18.86
CA TYR A 225 -11.32 0.46 17.61
C TYR A 225 -9.85 0.76 17.27
N PHE A 226 -9.06 -0.31 17.10
CA PHE A 226 -7.61 -0.23 16.94
C PHE A 226 -7.14 -0.15 15.48
N ASN A 227 -8.04 -0.23 14.49
CA ASN A 227 -7.69 -0.02 13.08
C ASN A 227 -8.10 1.37 12.63
N VAL A 228 -7.16 2.11 12.06
CA VAL A 228 -7.41 3.35 11.33
C VAL A 228 -7.65 3.00 9.88
N LEU A 229 -8.79 3.38 9.31
CA LEU A 229 -9.13 3.15 7.91
C LEU A 229 -9.19 4.49 7.17
N ILE A 230 -8.62 4.51 5.96
CA ILE A 230 -8.74 5.62 5.04
C ILE A 230 -9.75 5.23 3.96
N TRP A 231 -10.86 5.98 3.88
CA TRP A 231 -12.01 5.63 3.05
C TRP A 231 -12.53 6.81 2.23
N SER A 232 -12.94 6.56 0.99
CA SER A 232 -13.71 7.55 0.21
C SER A 232 -15.20 7.30 0.38
N ASN A 233 -15.92 8.24 0.99
CA ASN A 233 -17.37 8.12 1.18
C ASN A 233 -18.12 8.22 -0.14
N ARG A 234 -17.71 9.14 -1.01
CA ARG A 234 -18.25 9.31 -2.36
C ARG A 234 -18.20 8.05 -3.22
N PHE A 235 -17.07 7.35 -3.21
CA PHE A 235 -16.85 6.19 -4.10
C PHE A 235 -16.99 4.84 -3.38
N ASN A 236 -17.28 4.86 -2.07
CA ASN A 236 -17.33 3.68 -1.22
C ASN A 236 -16.07 2.80 -1.38
N ALA A 237 -14.90 3.43 -1.37
CA ALA A 237 -13.63 2.82 -1.75
C ALA A 237 -12.62 2.84 -0.59
N PHE A 238 -11.97 1.69 -0.37
CA PHE A 238 -10.91 1.52 0.61
C PHE A 238 -9.55 1.92 0.03
N PHE A 239 -8.80 2.76 0.74
CA PHE A 239 -7.48 3.20 0.28
C PHE A 239 -6.32 2.61 1.08
N GLY A 240 -6.56 2.24 2.33
CA GLY A 240 -5.54 1.68 3.20
C GLY A 240 -5.90 1.78 4.67
N TYR A 241 -5.02 1.25 5.50
CA TYR A 241 -5.24 1.17 6.94
C TYR A 241 -3.95 1.21 7.73
N ALA A 242 -4.05 1.52 9.02
CA ALA A 242 -3.02 1.26 10.01
C ALA A 242 -3.63 0.50 11.19
N THR A 243 -3.06 -0.64 11.55
CA THR A 243 -3.45 -1.39 12.75
C THR A 243 -2.56 -0.94 13.90
N LEU A 244 -3.15 -0.38 14.95
CA LEU A 244 -2.44 0.19 16.07
C LEU A 244 -2.20 -0.84 17.17
N GLN A 245 -0.97 -0.93 17.65
CA GLN A 245 -0.57 -1.86 18.71
C GLN A 245 0.25 -1.11 19.78
N LYS A 246 0.19 -1.60 21.01
CA LYS A 246 1.03 -1.08 22.10
C LYS A 246 2.48 -1.49 21.84
N GLY A 247 3.43 -0.57 22.01
CA GLY A 247 4.86 -0.82 21.85
C GLY A 247 5.51 -0.06 20.68
N GLU A 248 6.81 -0.20 20.53
CA GLU A 248 7.56 0.41 19.44
C GLU A 248 7.21 -0.24 18.09
N LEU A 249 6.99 0.60 17.09
CA LEU A 249 6.91 0.17 15.70
C LEU A 249 8.22 -0.53 15.33
N PRO A 250 8.18 -1.74 14.72
CA PRO A 250 9.39 -2.37 14.21
C PRO A 250 10.15 -1.37 13.33
N PRO A 251 11.49 -1.32 13.41
CA PRO A 251 12.28 -0.44 12.55
C PRO A 251 11.85 -0.64 11.10
N GLU A 252 11.78 0.47 10.36
CA GLU A 252 11.48 0.39 8.93
C GLU A 252 12.56 -0.49 8.34
N VAL A 253 12.17 -1.66 7.83
CA VAL A 253 13.13 -2.55 7.16
C VAL A 253 13.57 -1.77 5.93
N ALA A 254 14.68 -1.03 6.08
CA ALA A 254 15.37 -0.43 4.96
C ALA A 254 15.52 -1.54 3.92
N PRO A 255 15.27 -1.26 2.62
CA PRO A 255 15.34 -2.28 1.59
C PRO A 255 16.66 -3.02 1.78
N VAL A 256 16.56 -4.29 2.20
CA VAL A 256 17.72 -5.15 2.35
C VAL A 256 18.33 -5.17 0.97
N ALA A 257 19.50 -4.55 0.84
CA ALA A 257 20.27 -4.61 -0.40
C ALA A 257 20.31 -6.10 -0.79
N PRO A 258 20.08 -6.45 -2.07
CA PRO A 258 20.13 -7.85 -2.49
C PRO A 258 21.40 -8.46 -1.92
N GLU A 259 21.29 -9.56 -1.17
CA GLU A 259 22.47 -10.29 -0.69
C GLU A 259 23.30 -10.65 -1.92
N GLU A 260 24.36 -9.88 -2.13
CA GLU A 260 25.35 -10.15 -3.16
C GLU A 260 26.12 -11.39 -2.69
N ASN A 261 25.77 -12.53 -3.31
CA ASN A 261 26.51 -13.79 -3.40
C ASN A 261 27.71 -13.91 -2.44
N ARG A 262 27.48 -14.48 -1.25
CA ARG A 262 28.54 -14.94 -0.33
C ARG A 262 28.92 -16.41 -0.53
N ASP A 263 28.67 -16.96 -1.70
CA ASP A 263 29.16 -18.28 -2.09
C ASP A 263 30.39 -18.09 -2.98
N ASN A 264 31.58 -17.93 -2.39
CA ASN A 264 32.89 -18.22 -3.00
C ASN A 264 34.04 -17.97 -2.00
N ASN A 265 34.14 -18.76 -0.93
CA ASN A 265 35.46 -19.05 -0.34
C ASN A 265 35.43 -20.32 0.52
N VAL A 266 35.42 -21.48 -0.14
CA VAL A 266 35.87 -22.74 0.47
C VAL A 266 37.05 -23.21 -0.37
N ASN A 267 38.26 -22.95 0.12
CA ASN A 267 39.43 -23.85 0.05
C ASN A 267 40.72 -23.07 0.34
N GLN A 268 41.18 -23.08 1.59
CA GLN A 268 42.62 -23.13 1.90
C GLN A 268 42.81 -23.99 3.17
N PRO A 269 43.66 -25.03 3.15
CA PRO A 269 43.91 -25.87 4.33
C PRO A 269 44.78 -25.13 5.36
N GLN A 270 44.44 -25.31 6.63
CA GLN A 270 45.26 -24.92 7.78
C GLN A 270 46.34 -25.97 8.02
N THR A 271 47.59 -25.54 8.22
CA THR A 271 48.67 -26.38 8.76
C THR A 271 48.95 -25.98 10.21
N GLU A 272 48.97 -27.00 11.07
CA GLU A 272 49.25 -27.08 12.51
C GLU A 272 50.51 -26.31 12.97
N GLN A 273 50.41 -25.47 14.03
CA GLN A 273 50.91 -25.65 15.43
C GLN A 273 52.46 -25.68 15.63
N PRO A 274 53.03 -25.25 16.79
CA PRO A 274 52.47 -25.40 18.14
C PRO A 274 52.66 -24.23 19.14
N LYS A 275 52.11 -24.56 20.32
CA LYS A 275 51.81 -23.88 21.57
C LYS A 275 52.97 -23.97 22.58
N ALA A 276 53.16 -22.93 23.40
CA ALA A 276 53.75 -22.90 24.77
C ALA A 276 54.13 -21.43 25.07
N ASP A 277 54.00 -20.80 26.23
CA ASP A 277 53.44 -21.08 27.55
C ASP A 277 53.26 -19.69 28.24
N GLU A 278 52.56 -19.69 29.38
CA GLU A 278 52.18 -18.56 30.23
C GLU A 278 53.32 -17.57 30.63
N VAL A 279 53.05 -16.25 30.53
CA VAL A 279 52.88 -15.23 31.63
C VAL A 279 53.79 -15.41 32.88
N PRO A 280 54.37 -14.39 33.59
CA PRO A 280 53.90 -12.99 33.80
C PRO A 280 54.99 -11.87 34.07
N VAL A 281 54.47 -10.68 34.45
CA VAL A 281 55.03 -9.65 35.38
C VAL A 281 56.02 -8.60 34.85
N ALA A 282 55.51 -7.36 34.87
CA ALA A 282 56.10 -6.04 35.20
C ALA A 282 57.62 -5.83 35.24
N GLN A 283 58.06 -4.68 34.71
CA GLN A 283 58.64 -3.59 35.51
C GLN A 283 58.89 -2.32 34.66
N ASN A 284 58.56 -1.18 35.27
CA ASN A 284 58.99 0.17 34.91
C ASN A 284 60.52 0.28 34.85
N THR A 285 61.05 1.10 33.94
CA THR A 285 62.09 2.09 34.27
C THR A 285 62.10 3.22 33.24
N GLU A 286 61.69 4.37 33.74
CA GLU A 286 62.13 5.72 33.40
C GLU A 286 63.65 5.82 33.15
N LYS A 287 64.07 6.75 32.25
CA LYS A 287 65.13 7.78 32.47
C LYS A 287 66.03 8.08 31.26
N ALA A 288 65.80 9.27 30.70
CA ALA A 288 66.72 10.39 30.44
C ALA A 288 68.13 10.20 29.78
N THR A 289 68.27 10.86 28.61
CA THR A 289 69.41 11.68 28.08
C THR A 289 70.80 11.04 27.90
N PRO A 290 71.79 11.66 27.20
CA PRO A 290 72.00 13.09 26.82
C PRO A 290 71.49 13.51 25.42
#